data_AF-A0A952KBU9-F1
#
_entry.id   AF-A0A952KBU9-F1
#
_cell.length_a   1.000
_cell.length_b   1.000
_cell.length_c   1.000
_cell.angle_alpha   90.00
_cell.angle_beta   90.00
_cell.angle_gamma   90.00
#
_symmetry.space_group_name_H-M   'P 1'
#
loop_
_entity.id
_entity.type
_entity.pdbx_description
1 polymer ?
#
loop_
_entity_poly.entity_id
_entity_poly.type
_entity_poly.pdbx_seq_one_letter_code
_entity_poly.pdbx_strand_id
1 'polypeptide(L)'
;MFGLKQYKIKKNERGLLLRNGDFERVLQPGKHWVYAGADQVRVETFAMEQAAFTHGLADYFMAKEPAVVAQEFVLAALSDSQAGLRYENGLLVEVLAPATRKLYWKGLNDIRIDVVDIDQGVANSEKLPATLVATLGQTQLRQRPVKGLDGVLLVQVPDFHAGVLTLDGKVTGLLGAGAYGFWRYGRKVEVESIDLRSQALEVSGQEILTRDKVSLRLNLSATWRYDDVLKAFAQWSKPSEQIYRELQLGLRAAVGTRTLDELLENKAALDDIIAGHTRE
;
A
#
# COMPACT_ATOMS: atom_id res chain seq x y z
N MET A 1 38.65 2.74 -42.31
CA MET A 1 39.78 2.08 -41.62
C MET A 1 39.36 0.65 -41.33
N PHE A 2 39.60 -0.25 -42.29
CA PHE A 2 39.25 -1.68 -42.18
C PHE A 2 40.22 -2.32 -41.19
N GLY A 3 39.74 -2.71 -40.01
CA GLY A 3 40.65 -3.22 -38.98
C GLY A 3 39.96 -3.94 -37.83
N LEU A 4 40.72 -4.83 -37.20
CA LEU A 4 40.40 -5.43 -35.90
C LEU A 4 40.41 -4.34 -34.82
N LYS A 5 39.30 -4.18 -34.10
CA LYS A 5 39.17 -3.30 -32.94
C LYS A 5 39.17 -4.14 -31.67
N GLN A 6 39.90 -3.71 -30.66
CA GLN A 6 39.90 -4.34 -29.35
C GLN A 6 38.95 -3.60 -28.40
N TYR A 7 38.09 -4.35 -27.71
CA TYR A 7 37.20 -3.85 -26.67
C TYR A 7 37.52 -4.57 -25.36
N LYS A 8 37.61 -3.80 -24.27
CA LYS A 8 37.85 -4.33 -22.92
C LYS A 8 36.59 -4.17 -22.08
N ILE A 9 36.01 -5.30 -21.64
CA ILE A 9 34.87 -5.35 -20.73
C ILE A 9 35.40 -5.62 -19.32
N LYS A 10 35.04 -4.79 -18.33
CA LYS A 10 35.47 -5.00 -16.95
C LYS A 10 34.77 -6.20 -16.31
N LYS A 11 35.30 -6.67 -15.18
CA LYS A 11 34.76 -7.81 -14.43
C LYS A 11 33.34 -7.58 -13.90
N ASN A 12 33.00 -6.33 -13.59
CA ASN A 12 31.68 -5.90 -13.14
C ASN A 12 30.82 -5.33 -14.28
N GLU A 13 31.13 -5.66 -15.54
CA GLU A 13 30.39 -5.15 -16.70
C GLU A 13 29.98 -6.29 -17.65
N ARG A 14 28.91 -6.06 -18.41
CA ARG A 14 28.54 -6.83 -19.60
C ARG A 14 28.60 -5.92 -20.81
N GLY A 15 29.14 -6.41 -21.91
CA GLY A 15 29.14 -5.69 -23.18
C GLY A 15 28.01 -6.18 -24.09
N LEU A 16 27.38 -5.27 -24.82
CA LEU A 16 26.48 -5.58 -25.92
C LEU A 16 27.15 -5.15 -27.21
N LEU A 17 27.48 -6.11 -28.07
CA LEU A 17 28.08 -5.83 -29.37
C LEU A 17 26.98 -5.55 -30.39
N LEU A 18 27.01 -4.35 -30.96
CA LEU A 18 26.11 -3.92 -32.03
C LEU A 18 26.91 -3.73 -33.32
N ARG A 19 26.40 -4.27 -34.43
CA ARG A 19 26.97 -4.11 -35.77
C ARG A 19 25.94 -3.48 -36.67
N ASN A 20 26.28 -2.32 -37.24
CA ASN A 20 25.37 -1.50 -38.05
C ASN A 20 24.05 -1.15 -37.34
N GLY A 21 24.06 -1.14 -36.00
CA GLY A 21 22.88 -0.89 -35.16
C GLY A 21 22.17 -2.15 -34.66
N ASP A 22 22.41 -3.31 -35.28
CA ASP A 22 21.78 -4.57 -34.91
C ASP A 22 22.58 -5.33 -33.85
N PHE A 23 21.88 -6.08 -33.01
CA PHE A 23 22.50 -6.93 -32.01
C PHE A 23 23.27 -8.09 -32.65
N GLU A 24 24.55 -8.22 -32.30
CA GLU A 24 25.39 -9.34 -32.74
C GLU A 24 25.56 -10.38 -31.64
N ARG A 25 26.01 -9.98 -30.44
CA ARG A 25 26.19 -10.87 -29.27
C ARG A 25 26.46 -10.13 -27.96
N VAL A 26 26.27 -10.82 -26.84
CA VAL A 26 26.70 -10.37 -25.51
C VAL A 26 28.19 -10.72 -25.31
N LEU A 27 28.96 -9.77 -24.79
CA LEU A 27 30.37 -9.90 -24.46
C LEU A 27 30.55 -10.06 -22.94
N GLN A 28 31.15 -11.18 -22.56
CA GLN A 28 31.58 -11.46 -21.19
C GLN A 28 32.78 -10.58 -20.77
N PRO A 29 33.08 -10.41 -19.47
CA PRO A 29 34.29 -9.76 -19.01
C PRO A 29 35.55 -10.30 -19.66
N GLY A 30 36.40 -9.41 -20.17
CA GLY A 30 37.60 -9.82 -20.89
C GLY A 30 37.99 -8.87 -22.01
N LYS A 31 39.02 -9.25 -22.76
CA LYS A 31 39.48 -8.55 -23.96
C LYS A 31 38.89 -9.25 -25.18
N HIS A 32 38.13 -8.51 -25.98
CA HIS A 32 37.49 -8.99 -27.19
C HIS A 32 38.09 -8.29 -28.39
N TRP A 33 38.47 -9.07 -29.39
CA TRP A 33 38.87 -8.56 -30.69
C TRP A 33 37.71 -8.74 -31.66
N VAL A 34 37.27 -7.65 -32.28
CA VAL A 34 36.16 -7.66 -33.24
C VAL A 34 36.64 -7.08 -34.54
N TYR A 35 36.46 -7.83 -35.62
CA TYR A 35 36.73 -7.35 -36.97
C TYR A 35 35.58 -6.44 -37.43
N ALA A 36 35.90 -5.17 -37.69
CA ALA A 36 34.90 -4.18 -38.09
C ALA A 36 34.70 -4.08 -39.61
N GLY A 37 35.68 -4.45 -40.44
CA GLY A 37 35.53 -4.36 -41.90
C GLY A 37 35.06 -2.97 -42.36
N ALA A 38 34.00 -2.94 -43.18
CA ALA A 38 33.26 -1.72 -43.57
C ALA A 38 32.16 -1.35 -42.55
N ASP A 39 31.82 -2.26 -41.64
CA ASP A 39 30.69 -2.12 -40.74
C ASP A 39 30.97 -1.15 -39.59
N GLN A 40 29.92 -0.51 -39.13
CA GLN A 40 29.93 0.27 -37.90
C GLN A 40 29.72 -0.65 -36.70
N VAL A 41 30.82 -0.99 -36.02
CA VAL A 41 30.79 -1.78 -34.78
C VAL A 41 30.83 -0.87 -33.55
N ARG A 42 29.87 -1.06 -32.65
CA ARG A 42 29.75 -0.36 -31.36
C ARG A 42 29.60 -1.39 -30.24
N VAL A 43 30.18 -1.08 -29.08
CA VAL A 43 29.97 -1.85 -27.85
C VAL A 43 29.34 -0.94 -26.81
N GLU A 44 28.23 -1.38 -26.24
CA GLU A 44 27.59 -0.71 -25.10
C GLU A 44 27.83 -1.51 -23.82
N THR A 45 28.25 -0.86 -22.74
CA THR A 45 28.61 -1.55 -21.49
C THR A 45 27.60 -1.28 -20.41
N PHE A 46 27.18 -2.34 -19.72
CA PHE A 46 26.23 -2.32 -18.63
C PHE A 46 26.94 -2.70 -17.33
N ALA A 47 26.84 -1.84 -16.32
CA ALA A 47 27.37 -2.15 -14.99
C ALA A 47 26.51 -3.21 -14.31
N MET A 48 27.13 -4.28 -13.82
CA MET A 48 26.45 -5.41 -13.16
C MET A 48 25.87 -5.05 -11.79
N GLU A 49 26.30 -3.94 -11.20
CA GLU A 49 25.65 -3.34 -10.02
C GLU A 49 24.19 -2.94 -10.31
N GLN A 50 23.89 -2.60 -11.57
CA GLN A 50 22.54 -2.37 -12.06
C GLN A 50 21.97 -3.69 -12.59
N ALA A 51 21.29 -4.41 -11.72
CA ALA A 51 20.72 -5.72 -12.05
C ALA A 51 19.73 -5.67 -13.22
N ALA A 52 18.93 -4.59 -13.34
CA ALA A 52 17.92 -4.46 -14.39
C ALA A 52 18.54 -4.04 -15.73
N PHE A 53 18.20 -4.76 -16.80
CA PHE A 53 18.56 -4.41 -18.16
C PHE A 53 17.52 -3.44 -18.75
N THR A 54 17.92 -2.17 -18.88
CA THR A 54 17.10 -1.12 -19.47
C THR A 54 17.69 -0.73 -20.82
N HIS A 55 17.12 -1.25 -21.91
CA HIS A 55 17.54 -0.94 -23.27
C HIS A 55 16.38 -1.15 -24.26
N GLY A 56 16.36 -0.42 -25.39
CA GLY A 56 15.33 -0.57 -26.42
C GLY A 56 15.29 -1.94 -27.11
N LEU A 57 16.30 -2.78 -26.89
CA LEU A 57 16.37 -4.16 -27.41
C LEU A 57 15.78 -5.20 -26.45
N ALA A 58 15.30 -4.81 -25.25
CA ALA A 58 14.78 -5.76 -24.28
C ALA A 58 13.61 -6.60 -24.85
N ASP A 59 12.64 -5.95 -25.50
CA ASP A 59 11.51 -6.64 -26.14
C ASP A 59 11.96 -7.53 -27.30
N TYR A 60 12.93 -7.05 -28.09
CA TYR A 60 13.54 -7.84 -29.16
C TYR A 60 14.19 -9.12 -28.61
N PHE A 61 14.97 -9.04 -27.54
CA PHE A 61 15.58 -10.23 -26.93
C PHE A 61 14.54 -11.22 -26.42
N MET A 62 13.51 -10.72 -25.73
CA MET A 62 12.42 -11.57 -25.24
C MET A 62 11.65 -12.27 -26.38
N ALA A 63 11.49 -11.62 -27.53
CA ALA A 63 10.68 -12.14 -28.63
C ALA A 63 11.46 -12.96 -29.66
N LYS A 64 12.73 -12.62 -29.92
CA LYS A 64 13.52 -13.13 -31.05
C LYS A 64 14.79 -13.86 -30.64
N GLU A 65 15.33 -13.60 -29.46
CA GLU A 65 16.58 -14.20 -28.97
C GLU A 65 16.41 -14.93 -27.61
N PRO A 66 15.49 -15.90 -27.49
CA PRO A 66 15.21 -16.58 -26.22
C PRO A 66 16.41 -17.34 -25.66
N ALA A 67 17.33 -17.81 -26.53
CA ALA A 67 18.56 -18.48 -26.10
C ALA A 67 19.50 -17.52 -25.34
N VAL A 68 19.66 -16.28 -25.83
CA VAL A 68 20.45 -15.24 -25.16
C VAL A 68 19.79 -14.86 -23.84
N VAL A 69 18.45 -14.73 -23.82
CA VAL A 69 17.69 -14.47 -22.60
C VAL A 69 17.93 -15.56 -21.56
N ALA A 70 17.81 -16.84 -21.94
CA ALA A 70 18.00 -17.96 -21.04
C ALA A 70 19.43 -18.04 -20.48
N GLN A 71 20.44 -17.67 -21.27
CA GLN A 71 21.83 -17.71 -20.86
C GLN A 71 22.22 -16.54 -19.95
N GLU A 72 21.87 -15.31 -20.34
CA GLU A 72 22.42 -14.09 -19.74
C GLU A 72 21.47 -13.40 -18.77
N PHE A 73 20.17 -13.74 -18.79
CA PHE A 73 19.15 -13.01 -18.04
C PHE A 73 18.23 -13.91 -17.20
N VAL A 74 17.69 -13.34 -16.13
CA VAL A 74 16.49 -13.78 -15.43
C VAL A 74 15.33 -12.94 -15.97
N LEU A 75 14.33 -13.60 -16.55
CA LEU A 75 13.15 -12.95 -17.12
C LEU A 75 12.06 -12.81 -16.05
N ALA A 76 11.63 -11.58 -15.80
CA ALA A 76 10.36 -11.29 -15.15
C ALA A 76 9.31 -11.11 -16.24
N ALA A 77 8.41 -12.09 -16.40
CA ALA A 77 7.27 -11.99 -17.28
C ALA A 77 6.00 -12.24 -16.46
N LEU A 78 5.34 -11.16 -16.06
CA LEU A 78 4.13 -11.20 -15.25
C LEU A 78 2.92 -10.92 -16.13
N SER A 79 1.81 -11.62 -15.85
CA SER A 79 0.50 -11.29 -16.41
C SER A 79 -0.17 -10.13 -15.67
N ASP A 80 -1.34 -9.71 -16.13
CA ASP A 80 -2.13 -8.62 -15.54
C ASP A 80 -2.66 -8.95 -14.13
N SER A 81 -2.71 -10.24 -13.77
CA SER A 81 -3.16 -10.73 -12.47
C SER A 81 -2.01 -11.19 -11.56
N GLN A 82 -0.76 -10.93 -11.92
CA GLN A 82 0.42 -11.42 -11.21
C GLN A 82 1.32 -10.29 -10.71
N ALA A 83 1.71 -10.35 -9.44
CA ALA A 83 2.79 -9.54 -8.89
C ALA A 83 4.07 -10.37 -8.85
N GLY A 84 5.22 -9.71 -8.95
CA GLY A 84 6.52 -10.35 -8.80
C GLY A 84 7.23 -9.87 -7.54
N LEU A 85 7.88 -10.77 -6.83
CA LEU A 85 8.77 -10.46 -5.73
C LEU A 85 10.19 -10.76 -6.19
N ARG A 86 11.00 -9.72 -6.39
CA ARG A 86 12.39 -9.86 -6.81
C ARG A 86 13.30 -9.87 -5.60
N TYR A 87 14.00 -10.98 -5.46
CA TYR A 87 15.05 -11.19 -4.47
C TYR A 87 16.42 -11.05 -5.14
N GLU A 88 17.36 -10.48 -4.38
CA GLU A 88 18.75 -10.33 -4.76
C GLU A 88 19.60 -10.86 -3.60
N ASN A 89 20.35 -11.94 -3.83
CA ASN A 89 21.09 -12.68 -2.81
C ASN A 89 20.21 -13.08 -1.60
N GLY A 90 18.98 -13.53 -1.88
CA GLY A 90 17.99 -13.94 -0.88
C GLY A 90 17.24 -12.82 -0.17
N LEU A 91 17.59 -11.55 -0.42
CA LEU A 91 16.90 -10.39 0.17
C LEU A 91 15.89 -9.80 -0.80
N LEU A 92 14.67 -9.56 -0.33
CA LEU A 92 13.65 -8.86 -1.12
C LEU A 92 14.09 -7.41 -1.37
N VAL A 93 14.16 -7.00 -2.64
CA VAL A 93 14.64 -5.67 -3.05
C VAL A 93 13.66 -4.92 -3.96
N GLU A 94 12.70 -5.61 -4.58
CA GLU A 94 11.71 -4.97 -5.44
C GLU A 94 10.42 -5.80 -5.50
N VAL A 95 9.28 -5.11 -5.41
CA VAL A 95 7.95 -5.62 -5.74
C VAL A 95 7.62 -5.13 -7.16
N LEU A 96 7.36 -6.07 -8.06
CA LEU A 96 7.05 -5.84 -9.45
C LEU A 96 5.54 -5.77 -9.64
N ALA A 97 5.09 -4.72 -10.31
CA ALA A 97 3.69 -4.54 -10.66
C ALA A 97 3.23 -5.56 -11.71
N PRO A 98 1.92 -5.80 -11.84
CA PRO A 98 1.38 -6.62 -12.93
C PRO A 98 1.74 -6.12 -14.31
N ALA A 99 1.63 -7.02 -15.29
CA ALA A 99 2.04 -6.77 -16.67
C ALA A 99 3.52 -6.36 -16.84
N THR A 100 4.35 -6.55 -15.82
CA THR A 100 5.78 -6.22 -15.91
C THR A 100 6.52 -7.25 -16.74
N ARG A 101 7.24 -6.75 -17.75
CA ARG A 101 8.21 -7.51 -18.54
C ARG A 101 9.58 -6.85 -18.39
N LYS A 102 10.49 -7.51 -17.68
CA LYS A 102 11.85 -6.99 -17.43
C LYS A 102 12.87 -8.10 -17.50
N LEU A 103 14.07 -7.75 -17.97
CA LEU A 103 15.23 -8.62 -17.98
C LEU A 103 16.20 -8.17 -16.88
N TYR A 104 16.74 -9.15 -16.16
CA TYR A 104 17.75 -8.91 -15.13
C TYR A 104 19.02 -9.70 -15.43
N TRP A 105 20.18 -9.08 -15.35
CA TRP A 105 21.45 -9.74 -15.67
C TRP A 105 21.79 -10.87 -14.68
N LYS A 106 22.20 -12.02 -15.21
CA LYS A 106 22.80 -13.12 -14.44
C LYS A 106 24.29 -12.86 -14.19
N GLY A 107 24.76 -13.18 -12.98
CA GLY A 107 26.19 -13.33 -12.70
C GLY A 107 26.63 -12.74 -11.37
N LEU A 108 26.54 -11.41 -11.20
CA LEU A 108 27.07 -10.75 -10.00
C LEU A 108 26.25 -11.03 -8.74
N ASN A 109 24.92 -10.98 -8.88
CA ASN A 109 23.99 -11.29 -7.80
C ASN A 109 23.11 -12.47 -8.20
N ASP A 110 22.71 -13.26 -7.21
CA ASP A 110 21.70 -14.29 -7.38
C ASP A 110 20.31 -13.63 -7.41
N ILE A 111 19.65 -13.66 -8.57
CA ILE A 111 18.37 -13.01 -8.79
C ILE A 111 17.30 -14.08 -8.86
N ARG A 112 16.34 -14.00 -7.95
CA ARG A 112 15.15 -14.85 -7.93
C ARG A 112 13.90 -14.00 -8.07
N ILE A 113 12.93 -14.50 -8.81
CA ILE A 113 11.64 -13.83 -9.00
C ILE A 113 10.55 -14.82 -8.62
N ASP A 114 9.86 -14.52 -7.53
CA ASP A 114 8.72 -15.31 -7.10
C ASP A 114 7.46 -14.63 -7.65
N VAL A 115 6.66 -15.38 -8.41
CA VAL A 115 5.42 -14.89 -9.00
C VAL A 115 4.26 -15.20 -8.06
N VAL A 116 3.44 -14.19 -7.78
CA VAL A 116 2.28 -14.28 -6.89
C VAL A 116 1.04 -13.90 -7.69
N ASP A 117 0.05 -14.78 -7.76
CA ASP A 117 -1.25 -14.46 -8.32
C ASP A 117 -2.03 -13.55 -7.35
N ILE A 118 -2.47 -12.40 -7.83
CA ILE A 118 -3.21 -11.39 -7.08
C ILE A 118 -4.72 -11.66 -7.14
N ASP A 119 -5.18 -12.35 -8.20
CA ASP A 119 -6.60 -12.49 -8.54
C ASP A 119 -7.24 -13.82 -8.10
N GLN A 120 -6.53 -14.66 -7.34
CA GLN A 120 -7.11 -15.94 -6.89
C GLN A 120 -8.16 -15.74 -5.79
N GLY A 121 -9.35 -15.27 -6.14
CA GLY A 121 -10.64 -15.51 -5.48
C GLY A 121 -10.72 -15.57 -3.95
N VAL A 122 -11.47 -14.62 -3.39
CA VAL A 122 -12.23 -14.70 -2.12
C VAL A 122 -11.41 -14.64 -0.82
N ALA A 123 -11.54 -13.48 -0.14
CA ALA A 123 -11.34 -13.19 1.28
C ALA A 123 -9.94 -13.36 1.90
N ASN A 124 -9.07 -14.25 1.38
CA ASN A 124 -7.75 -14.51 1.95
C ASN A 124 -6.58 -14.31 0.96
N SER A 125 -6.81 -14.37 -0.35
CA SER A 125 -5.78 -14.11 -1.38
C SER A 125 -5.40 -12.65 -1.53
N GLU A 126 -6.28 -11.76 -1.08
CA GLU A 126 -6.04 -10.31 -1.05
C GLU A 126 -5.07 -9.92 0.06
N LYS A 127 -4.92 -10.79 1.08
CA LYS A 127 -4.01 -10.60 2.19
C LYS A 127 -2.65 -11.18 1.83
N LEU A 128 -1.63 -10.35 1.97
CA LEU A 128 -0.23 -10.77 1.91
C LEU A 128 0.05 -11.79 3.02
N PRO A 129 0.84 -12.84 2.75
CA PRO A 129 1.29 -13.77 3.79
C PRO A 129 1.97 -13.03 4.94
N ALA A 130 1.72 -13.44 6.18
CA ALA A 130 2.26 -12.78 7.38
C ALA A 130 3.79 -12.66 7.36
N THR A 131 4.50 -13.65 6.81
CA THR A 131 5.95 -13.62 6.62
C THR A 131 6.40 -12.49 5.69
N LEU A 132 5.65 -12.25 4.61
CA LEU A 132 5.91 -11.18 3.66
C LEU A 132 5.56 -9.82 4.26
N VAL A 133 4.44 -9.71 4.99
CA VAL A 133 4.08 -8.50 5.76
C VAL A 133 5.19 -8.13 6.74
N ALA A 134 5.70 -9.09 7.51
CA ALA A 134 6.82 -8.86 8.43
C ALA A 134 8.09 -8.40 7.69
N THR A 135 8.39 -9.03 6.55
CA THR A 135 9.55 -8.67 5.71
C THR A 135 9.44 -7.24 5.16
N LEU A 136 8.24 -6.85 4.72
CA LEU A 136 7.97 -5.53 4.14
C LEU A 136 7.83 -4.43 5.20
N GLY A 137 7.29 -4.76 6.38
CA GLY A 137 7.12 -3.83 7.50
C GLY A 137 8.46 -3.40 8.13
N GLN A 138 9.48 -4.26 8.09
CA GLN A 138 10.82 -3.96 8.62
C GLN A 138 11.71 -3.15 7.64
N THR A 139 11.18 -2.71 6.50
CA THR A 139 11.98 -2.05 5.45
C THR A 139 12.55 -0.69 5.87
N GLN A 140 11.90 0.04 6.79
CA GLN A 140 12.40 1.32 7.31
C GLN A 140 13.71 1.18 8.10
N LEU A 141 14.01 -0.01 8.63
CA LEU A 141 15.24 -0.31 9.35
C LEU A 141 16.34 -0.88 8.45
N ARG A 142 16.09 -1.01 7.14
CA ARG A 142 17.06 -1.56 6.18
C ARG A 142 17.88 -0.45 5.54
N GLN A 143 19.15 -0.74 5.27
CA GLN A 143 20.02 0.17 4.51
C GLN A 143 19.58 0.35 3.05
N ARG A 144 18.84 -0.61 2.48
CA ARG A 144 18.36 -0.57 1.09
C ARG A 144 16.83 -0.64 1.07
N PRO A 145 16.13 0.37 0.53
CA PRO A 145 14.68 0.33 0.42
C PRO A 145 14.25 -0.70 -0.63
N VAL A 146 13.07 -1.29 -0.41
CA VAL A 146 12.41 -2.14 -1.39
C VAL A 146 11.70 -1.24 -2.40
N LYS A 147 11.98 -1.41 -3.69
CA LYS A 147 11.32 -0.65 -4.76
C LYS A 147 9.90 -1.19 -4.99
N GLY A 148 8.96 -0.33 -5.40
CA GLY A 148 7.60 -0.75 -5.77
C GLY A 148 6.66 -1.05 -4.60
N LEU A 149 7.01 -0.60 -3.39
CA LEU A 149 6.16 -0.74 -2.20
C LEU A 149 4.81 -0.03 -2.32
N ASP A 150 4.68 0.98 -3.20
CA ASP A 150 3.42 1.71 -3.43
C ASP A 150 2.28 0.81 -3.90
N GLY A 151 2.60 -0.34 -4.51
CA GLY A 151 1.64 -1.37 -4.92
C GLY A 151 1.12 -2.24 -3.78
N VAL A 152 1.61 -2.03 -2.55
CA VAL A 152 1.23 -2.77 -1.35
C VAL A 152 0.74 -1.80 -0.28
N LEU A 153 -0.38 -2.12 0.35
CA LEU A 153 -0.85 -1.44 1.55
C LEU A 153 -0.46 -2.28 2.76
N LEU A 154 0.42 -1.77 3.63
CA LEU A 154 0.70 -2.36 4.94
C LEU A 154 -0.12 -1.63 5.99
N VAL A 155 -0.81 -2.38 6.85
CA VAL A 155 -1.69 -1.83 7.89
C VAL A 155 -1.37 -2.50 9.21
N GLN A 156 -1.12 -1.68 10.23
CA GLN A 156 -1.06 -2.13 11.61
C GLN A 156 -2.37 -1.74 12.30
N VAL A 157 -3.14 -2.73 12.73
CA VAL A 157 -4.31 -2.53 13.59
C VAL A 157 -3.82 -2.68 15.05
N PRO A 158 -3.82 -1.63 15.86
CA PRO A 158 -3.38 -1.72 17.25
C PRO A 158 -4.30 -2.60 18.09
N ASP A 159 -3.82 -2.98 19.28
CA ASP A 159 -4.67 -3.61 20.29
C ASP A 159 -5.87 -2.71 20.63
N PHE A 160 -6.99 -3.35 20.92
CA PHE A 160 -8.27 -2.71 21.20
C PHE A 160 -8.86 -1.87 20.04
N HIS A 161 -8.31 -2.00 18.83
CA HIS A 161 -8.86 -1.39 17.63
C HIS A 161 -9.45 -2.44 16.68
N ALA A 162 -10.39 -2.01 15.84
CA ALA A 162 -10.85 -2.75 14.68
C ALA A 162 -10.47 -2.00 13.39
N GLY A 163 -9.90 -2.70 12.42
CA GLY A 163 -9.65 -2.17 11.09
C GLY A 163 -10.85 -2.41 10.17
N VAL A 164 -11.56 -1.37 9.76
CA VAL A 164 -12.63 -1.46 8.76
C VAL A 164 -11.99 -1.58 7.38
N LEU A 165 -12.11 -2.75 6.77
CA LEU A 165 -11.59 -3.03 5.43
C LEU A 165 -12.63 -2.62 4.38
N THR A 166 -12.22 -1.68 3.53
CA THR A 166 -13.01 -1.19 2.41
C THR A 166 -12.30 -1.53 1.10
N LEU A 167 -13.01 -2.20 0.20
CA LEU A 167 -12.55 -2.57 -1.13
C LEU A 167 -13.44 -1.86 -2.16
N ASP A 168 -12.84 -1.05 -3.02
CA ASP A 168 -13.54 -0.26 -4.05
C ASP A 168 -14.74 0.55 -3.50
N GLY A 169 -14.57 1.09 -2.29
CA GLY A 169 -15.60 1.88 -1.60
C GLY A 169 -16.65 1.06 -0.85
N LYS A 170 -16.60 -0.28 -0.91
CA LYS A 170 -17.51 -1.17 -0.18
C LYS A 170 -16.83 -1.78 1.04
N VAL A 171 -17.44 -1.57 2.22
CA VAL A 171 -17.02 -2.25 3.46
C VAL A 171 -17.19 -3.75 3.28
N THR A 172 -16.09 -4.48 3.40
CA THR A 172 -16.04 -5.94 3.17
C THR A 172 -15.90 -6.71 4.47
N GLY A 173 -15.31 -6.13 5.51
CA GLY A 173 -15.21 -6.76 6.83
C GLY A 173 -14.39 -5.98 7.84
N LEU A 174 -14.25 -6.57 9.04
CA LEU A 174 -13.41 -6.06 10.11
C LEU A 174 -12.14 -6.89 10.26
N LEU A 175 -11.03 -6.21 10.52
CA LEU A 175 -9.74 -6.79 10.88
C LEU A 175 -9.55 -6.60 12.39
N GLY A 176 -9.19 -7.68 13.11
CA GLY A 176 -8.77 -7.57 14.50
C GLY A 176 -7.36 -6.98 14.62
N ALA A 177 -6.88 -6.78 15.85
CA ALA A 177 -5.52 -6.33 16.12
C ALA A 177 -4.47 -7.23 15.43
N GLY A 178 -3.47 -6.61 14.81
CA GLY A 178 -2.42 -7.31 14.08
C GLY A 178 -1.86 -6.54 12.89
N ALA A 179 -0.85 -7.13 12.25
CA ALA A 179 -0.23 -6.63 11.03
C ALA A 179 -0.86 -7.31 9.81
N TYR A 180 -1.32 -6.50 8.86
CA TYR A 180 -1.91 -6.98 7.61
C TYR A 180 -1.23 -6.31 6.43
N GLY A 181 -1.24 -6.98 5.28
CA GLY A 181 -0.81 -6.39 4.02
C GLY A 181 -1.80 -6.73 2.92
N PHE A 182 -1.99 -5.83 1.97
CA PHE A 182 -2.89 -6.00 0.84
C PHE A 182 -2.25 -5.55 -0.46
N TRP A 183 -2.59 -6.22 -1.56
CA TRP A 183 -2.24 -5.76 -2.91
C TRP A 183 -3.13 -4.59 -3.32
N ARG A 184 -2.53 -3.51 -3.86
CA ARG A 184 -3.25 -2.34 -4.39
C ARG A 184 -3.43 -2.36 -5.90
N TYR A 185 -3.04 -3.46 -6.55
CA TYR A 185 -3.15 -3.61 -7.99
C TYR A 185 -4.58 -3.99 -8.38
N GLY A 186 -5.15 -3.23 -9.31
CA GLY A 186 -6.49 -3.50 -9.86
C GLY A 186 -7.68 -3.17 -8.95
N ARG A 187 -7.45 -2.69 -7.73
CA ARG A 187 -8.51 -2.32 -6.77
C ARG A 187 -8.05 -1.29 -5.75
N LYS A 188 -8.99 -0.49 -5.25
CA LYS A 188 -8.76 0.47 -4.17
C LYS A 188 -8.98 -0.23 -2.82
N VAL A 189 -7.89 -0.51 -2.12
CA VAL A 189 -7.92 -1.05 -0.75
C VAL A 189 -7.69 0.08 0.24
N GLU A 190 -8.59 0.21 1.21
CA GLU A 190 -8.49 1.16 2.31
C GLU A 190 -8.79 0.44 3.63
N VAL A 191 -8.04 0.76 4.67
CA VAL A 191 -8.30 0.26 6.02
C VAL A 191 -8.30 1.43 6.99
N GLU A 192 -9.40 1.60 7.70
CA GLU A 192 -9.55 2.60 8.74
C GLU A 192 -9.51 1.95 10.12
N SER A 193 -8.62 2.39 11.00
CA SER A 193 -8.48 1.84 12.34
C SER A 193 -9.36 2.61 13.33
N ILE A 194 -10.24 1.90 14.03
CA ILE A 194 -11.23 2.46 14.96
C ILE A 194 -10.98 1.91 16.35
N ASP A 195 -10.84 2.80 17.34
CA ASP A 195 -10.71 2.40 18.75
C ASP A 195 -12.05 1.89 19.28
N LEU A 196 -12.05 0.69 19.86
CA LEU A 196 -13.24 0.05 20.43
C LEU A 196 -13.45 0.41 21.91
N ARG A 197 -12.49 1.10 22.52
CA ARG A 197 -12.57 1.50 23.94
C ARG A 197 -13.55 2.66 24.10
N SER A 198 -13.97 2.87 25.34
CA SER A 198 -14.79 4.02 25.69
C SER A 198 -14.07 5.33 25.39
N GLN A 199 -14.74 6.17 24.60
CA GLN A 199 -14.27 7.49 24.16
C GLN A 199 -15.08 8.58 24.86
N ALA A 200 -14.41 9.63 25.29
CA ALA A 200 -15.07 10.84 25.77
C ALA A 200 -15.43 11.74 24.58
N LEU A 201 -16.66 12.26 24.59
CA LEU A 201 -17.17 13.23 23.62
C LEU A 201 -17.68 14.44 24.39
N GLU A 202 -17.14 15.62 24.07
CA GLU A 202 -17.55 16.86 24.71
C GLU A 202 -18.25 17.77 23.71
N VAL A 203 -19.51 18.09 23.99
CA VAL A 203 -20.30 19.08 23.28
C VAL A 203 -20.22 20.39 24.08
N SER A 204 -19.31 21.27 23.69
CA SER A 204 -19.06 22.53 24.38
C SER A 204 -19.76 23.72 23.71
N GLY A 205 -20.08 24.74 24.51
CA GLY A 205 -20.50 26.04 24.02
C GLY A 205 -21.91 26.09 23.43
N GLN A 206 -22.83 25.24 23.90
CA GLN A 206 -24.22 25.31 23.47
C GLN A 206 -24.92 26.47 24.17
N GLU A 207 -25.27 27.51 23.42
CA GLU A 207 -26.15 28.58 23.87
C GLU A 207 -27.61 28.19 23.58
N ILE A 208 -28.38 27.95 24.64
CA ILE A 208 -29.76 27.47 24.53
C ILE A 208 -30.66 28.37 25.38
N LEU A 209 -31.82 28.71 24.82
CA LEU A 209 -32.86 29.45 25.51
C LEU A 209 -33.79 28.48 26.23
N THR A 210 -34.03 28.70 27.52
CA THR A 210 -35.01 27.97 28.32
C THR A 210 -36.45 28.40 28.00
N ARG A 211 -37.45 27.67 28.52
CA ARG A 211 -38.88 27.97 28.33
C ARG A 211 -39.26 29.39 28.77
N ASP A 212 -38.63 29.87 29.84
CA ASP A 212 -38.79 31.21 30.43
C ASP A 212 -37.92 32.29 29.76
N LYS A 213 -37.32 31.99 28.60
CA LYS A 213 -36.51 32.91 27.80
C LYS A 213 -35.20 33.36 28.47
N VAL A 214 -34.63 32.51 29.33
CA VAL A 214 -33.29 32.72 29.89
C VAL A 214 -32.26 32.05 28.99
N SER A 215 -31.20 32.77 28.63
CA SER A 215 -30.10 32.21 27.84
C SER A 215 -29.10 31.51 28.75
N LEU A 216 -28.83 30.24 28.47
CA LEU A 216 -27.85 29.42 29.20
C LEU A 216 -26.75 28.93 28.27
N ARG A 217 -25.51 28.98 28.75
CA ARG A 217 -24.36 28.35 28.10
C ARG A 217 -24.04 27.04 28.80
N LEU A 218 -24.20 25.95 28.07
CA LEU A 218 -24.06 24.59 28.59
C LEU A 218 -22.95 23.84 27.86
N ASN A 219 -22.25 23.00 28.63
CA ASN A 219 -21.32 22.00 28.12
C ASN A 219 -21.83 20.63 28.55
N LEU A 220 -21.72 19.65 27.66
CA LEU A 220 -22.11 18.27 27.92
C LEU A 220 -20.90 17.37 27.66
N SER A 221 -20.58 16.52 28.62
CA SER A 221 -19.57 15.47 28.46
C SER A 221 -20.26 14.11 28.48
N ALA A 222 -20.08 13.35 27.42
CA ALA A 222 -20.59 11.99 27.28
C ALA A 222 -19.43 11.00 27.10
N THR A 223 -19.64 9.77 27.53
CA THR A 223 -18.73 8.66 27.20
C THR A 223 -19.50 7.66 26.36
N TRP A 224 -18.91 7.23 25.25
CA TRP A 224 -19.54 6.29 24.32
C TRP A 224 -18.51 5.27 23.81
N ARG A 225 -18.99 4.16 23.27
CA ARG A 225 -18.15 3.16 22.61
C ARG A 225 -18.91 2.57 21.44
N TYR A 226 -18.19 2.04 20.45
CA TYR A 226 -18.82 1.23 19.41
C TYR A 226 -19.24 -0.13 19.97
N ASP A 227 -20.50 -0.50 19.79
CA ASP A 227 -21.00 -1.86 20.04
C ASP A 227 -20.83 -2.73 18.78
N ASP A 228 -21.32 -2.25 17.64
CA ASP A 228 -21.11 -2.84 16.32
C ASP A 228 -20.60 -1.80 15.32
N VAL A 229 -19.32 -1.90 14.98
CA VAL A 229 -18.64 -1.01 14.03
C VAL A 229 -19.20 -1.15 12.62
N LEU A 230 -19.52 -2.37 12.17
CA LEU A 230 -20.04 -2.59 10.82
C LEU A 230 -21.41 -1.94 10.66
N LYS A 231 -22.29 -2.11 11.65
CA LYS A 231 -23.61 -1.47 11.63
C LYS A 231 -23.49 0.05 11.62
N ALA A 232 -22.62 0.62 12.44
CA ALA A 232 -22.43 2.06 12.52
C ALA A 232 -21.94 2.66 11.17
N PHE A 233 -20.93 2.04 10.55
CA PHE A 233 -20.37 2.54 9.28
C PHE A 233 -21.21 2.18 8.05
N ALA A 234 -22.14 1.22 8.15
CA ALA A 234 -23.13 0.97 7.12
C ALA A 234 -24.24 2.04 7.09
N GLN A 235 -24.57 2.63 8.24
CA GLN A 235 -25.63 3.62 8.38
C GLN A 235 -25.13 5.06 8.19
N TRP A 236 -23.92 5.35 8.66
CA TRP A 236 -23.37 6.71 8.64
C TRP A 236 -21.95 6.73 8.11
N SER A 237 -21.63 7.75 7.30
CA SER A 237 -20.26 7.96 6.80
C SER A 237 -19.27 8.33 7.91
N LYS A 238 -19.75 9.00 8.96
CA LYS A 238 -18.97 9.39 10.15
C LYS A 238 -19.83 9.25 11.42
N PRO A 239 -19.87 8.07 12.05
CA PRO A 239 -20.73 7.83 13.20
C PRO A 239 -20.49 8.78 14.38
N SER A 240 -19.24 9.15 14.65
CA SER A 240 -18.89 10.05 15.76
C SER A 240 -19.47 11.46 15.58
N GLU A 241 -19.50 11.99 14.36
CA GLU A 241 -20.13 13.28 14.06
C GLU A 241 -21.66 13.20 14.21
N GLN A 242 -22.27 12.06 13.91
CA GLN A 242 -23.70 11.87 14.11
C GLN A 242 -24.06 11.87 15.60
N ILE A 243 -23.32 11.14 16.43
CA ILE A 243 -23.51 11.13 17.90
C ILE A 243 -23.41 12.55 18.46
N TYR A 244 -22.42 13.33 18.00
CA TYR A 244 -22.27 14.72 18.41
C TYR A 244 -23.50 15.58 18.07
N ARG A 245 -24.07 15.43 16.87
CA ARG A 245 -25.28 16.17 16.45
C ARG A 245 -26.51 15.74 17.24
N GLU A 246 -26.69 14.44 17.47
CA GLU A 246 -27.82 13.92 18.27
C GLU A 246 -27.76 14.43 19.71
N LEU A 247 -26.57 14.43 20.33
CA LEU A 247 -26.39 15.00 21.67
C LEU A 247 -26.70 16.50 21.71
N GLN A 248 -26.32 17.27 20.68
CA GLN A 248 -26.69 18.69 20.59
C GLN A 248 -28.21 18.89 20.49
N LEU A 249 -28.89 18.08 19.68
CA LEU A 249 -30.33 18.15 19.49
C LEU A 249 -31.08 17.74 20.78
N GLY A 250 -30.66 16.64 21.41
CA GLY A 250 -31.20 16.17 22.69
C GLY A 250 -31.03 17.20 23.80
N LEU A 251 -29.84 17.82 23.92
CA LEU A 251 -29.60 18.88 24.88
C LEU A 251 -30.53 20.08 24.63
N ARG A 252 -30.69 20.51 23.37
CA ARG A 252 -31.58 21.62 23.01
C ARG A 252 -33.04 21.31 23.32
N ALA A 253 -33.50 20.10 23.04
CA ALA A 253 -34.87 19.68 23.32
C ALA A 253 -35.15 19.59 24.84
N ALA A 254 -34.21 19.05 25.62
CA ALA A 254 -34.33 18.91 27.06
C ALA A 254 -34.37 20.27 27.79
N VAL A 255 -33.53 21.23 27.35
CA VAL A 255 -33.42 22.56 27.98
C VAL A 255 -34.53 23.50 27.49
N GLY A 256 -34.89 23.45 26.21
CA GLY A 256 -35.90 24.35 25.63
C GLY A 256 -37.33 24.14 26.15
N THR A 257 -37.62 22.99 26.77
CA THR A 257 -38.95 22.66 27.31
C THR A 257 -39.10 22.94 28.81
N ARG A 258 -38.02 23.29 29.51
CA ARG A 258 -37.96 23.50 30.98
C ARG A 258 -37.60 24.93 31.35
N THR A 259 -37.96 25.35 32.56
CA THR A 259 -37.54 26.65 33.11
C THR A 259 -36.16 26.57 33.77
N LEU A 260 -35.54 27.72 34.02
CA LEU A 260 -34.25 27.77 34.72
C LEU A 260 -34.27 27.05 36.07
N ASP A 261 -35.27 27.32 36.91
CA ASP A 261 -35.37 26.74 38.26
C ASP A 261 -35.49 25.21 38.20
N GLU A 262 -36.30 24.68 37.28
CA GLU A 262 -36.44 23.23 37.08
C GLU A 262 -35.11 22.58 36.67
N LEU A 263 -34.27 23.28 35.88
CA LEU A 263 -32.96 22.80 35.46
C LEU A 263 -31.92 22.86 36.58
N LEU A 264 -32.01 23.86 37.47
CA LEU A 264 -31.13 24.02 38.61
C LEU A 264 -31.45 22.99 39.72
N GLU A 265 -32.72 22.71 39.96
CA GLU A 265 -33.16 21.73 40.97
C GLU A 265 -32.91 20.28 40.54
N ASN A 266 -32.98 19.98 39.24
CA ASN A 266 -33.01 18.61 38.72
C ASN A 266 -31.94 18.31 37.66
N LYS A 267 -30.69 18.67 37.97
CA LYS A 267 -29.55 18.47 37.06
C LYS A 267 -29.32 16.99 36.67
N ALA A 268 -29.50 16.05 37.61
CA ALA A 268 -29.32 14.62 37.35
C ALA A 268 -30.41 14.01 36.46
N ALA A 269 -31.64 14.53 36.51
CA ALA A 269 -32.73 14.08 35.65
C ALA A 269 -32.49 14.47 34.18
N LEU A 270 -31.69 15.51 33.93
CA LEU A 270 -31.27 15.91 32.59
C LEU A 270 -30.33 14.87 31.97
N ASP A 271 -29.40 14.34 32.76
CA ASP A 271 -28.40 13.36 32.32
C ASP A 271 -29.08 12.07 31.82
N ASP A 272 -30.11 11.58 32.53
CA ASP A 272 -30.86 10.38 32.15
C ASP A 272 -31.66 10.55 30.84
N ILE A 273 -32.26 11.72 30.62
CA ILE A 273 -33.04 12.02 29.40
C ILE A 273 -32.13 12.15 28.19
N ILE A 274 -30.98 12.80 28.36
CA ILE A 274 -29.96 12.93 27.31
C ILE A 274 -29.37 11.55 26.98
N ALA A 275 -29.08 10.72 27.98
CA ALA A 275 -28.63 9.34 27.77
C ALA A 275 -29.67 8.49 27.03
N GLY A 276 -30.97 8.73 27.25
CA GLY A 276 -32.06 8.05 26.54
C GLY A 276 -32.13 8.37 25.05
N HIS A 277 -31.76 9.58 24.63
CA HIS A 277 -31.76 9.98 23.21
C HIS A 277 -30.58 9.40 22.40
N THR A 278 -29.56 8.84 23.05
CA THR A 278 -28.31 8.38 22.40
C THR A 278 -28.13 6.86 22.46
N ARG A 279 -29.11 6.10 22.99
CA ARG A 279 -29.01 4.64 23.18
C ARG A 279 -29.47 3.78 22.00
N GLU A 280 -29.97 4.37 20.91
CA GLU A 280 -30.43 3.64 19.70
C GLU A 280 -29.39 3.56 18.58
#